data_AF-A0A0N1GDP3-F1
#
_entry.id   AF-A0A0N1GDP3-F1
#
_cell.length_a   1.000
_cell.length_b   1.000
_cell.length_c   1.000
_cell.angle_alpha   90.00
_cell.angle_beta   90.00
_cell.angle_gamma   90.00
#
_symmetry.space_group_name_H-M   'P 1'
#
loop_
_entity.id
_entity.type
_entity.pdbx_description
1 polymer ?
#
loop_
_entity_poly.entity_id
_entity_poly.type
_entity_poly.pdbx_seq_one_letter_code
_entity_poly.pdbx_strand_id
1 'polypeptide(L)'
;MSCPPLDDETVEERVRARLARKEALTRRPRTVYGFVIHEAALRTEVGGRGVMQHQLLQLPQVGALRNVSIQVLPFGKCSGLALNGPFVLLETAEHEHSAYVEGPETSVLHADADKVSYLAQVHGMIRMQAFGVEESAAFIRKVAEEL
;
A
#
# COMPACT_ATOMS: atom_id res chain seq x y z
N MET A 1 8.43 8.57 16.29
CA MET A 1 8.43 7.65 17.45
C MET A 1 7.17 6.80 17.37
N SER A 2 7.26 5.48 17.57
CA SER A 2 6.05 4.68 17.79
C SER A 2 5.47 5.04 19.16
N CYS A 3 4.16 5.19 19.24
CA CYS A 3 3.46 5.34 20.51
C CYS A 3 2.47 4.19 20.62
N PRO A 4 2.59 3.30 21.62
CA PRO A 4 3.63 3.24 22.65
C PRO A 4 5.03 2.88 22.10
N PRO A 5 6.12 3.16 22.86
CA PRO A 5 7.46 2.73 22.48
C PRO A 5 7.53 1.20 22.43
N LEU A 6 8.24 0.69 21.43
CA LEU A 6 8.51 -0.74 21.26
C LEU A 6 9.91 -1.04 21.78
N ASP A 7 10.15 -2.25 22.26
CA ASP A 7 11.48 -2.74 22.57
C ASP A 7 12.31 -2.97 21.29
N ASP A 8 13.64 -2.98 21.44
CA ASP A 8 14.57 -3.06 20.31
C ASP A 8 14.41 -4.37 19.52
N GLU A 9 14.11 -5.49 20.18
CA GLU A 9 13.90 -6.79 19.52
C GLU A 9 12.67 -6.76 18.61
N THR A 10 11.55 -6.22 19.10
CA THR A 10 10.34 -6.00 18.31
C THR A 10 10.58 -5.05 17.14
N VAL A 11 11.39 -4.00 17.33
CA VAL A 11 11.76 -3.09 16.25
C VAL A 11 12.56 -3.81 15.17
N GLU A 12 13.59 -4.56 15.54
CA GLU A 12 14.41 -5.34 14.61
C GLU A 12 13.59 -6.38 13.84
N GLU A 13 12.70 -7.10 14.51
CA GLU A 13 11.82 -8.07 13.88
C GLU A 13 10.92 -7.40 12.83
N ARG A 14 10.29 -6.27 13.17
CA ARG A 14 9.46 -5.50 12.23
C ARG A 14 10.25 -4.97 11.05
N VAL A 15 11.50 -4.55 11.27
CA VAL A 15 12.40 -4.12 10.19
C VAL A 15 12.72 -5.31 9.28
N ARG A 16 13.09 -6.46 9.84
CA ARG A 16 13.38 -7.69 9.07
C ARG A 16 12.18 -8.13 8.23
N ALA A 17 10.98 -8.13 8.82
CA ALA A 17 9.74 -8.45 8.11
C ALA A 17 9.42 -7.45 6.98
N ARG A 18 9.74 -6.16 7.17
CA ARG A 18 9.57 -5.13 6.12
C ARG A 18 10.54 -5.34 4.96
N LEU A 19 11.79 -5.67 5.23
CA LEU A 19 12.79 -5.95 4.20
C LEU A 19 12.45 -7.21 3.40
N ALA A 20 12.03 -8.29 4.09
CA ALA A 20 11.61 -9.53 3.43
C ALA A 20 10.42 -9.32 2.48
N ARG A 21 9.47 -8.42 2.83
CA ARG A 21 8.37 -8.03 1.94
C ARG A 21 8.86 -7.25 0.72
N LYS A 22 9.82 -6.34 0.89
CA LYS A 22 10.42 -5.61 -0.24
C LYS A 22 11.08 -6.57 -1.23
N GLU A 23 11.80 -7.56 -0.74
CA GLU A 23 12.43 -8.60 -1.58
C GLU A 23 11.41 -9.49 -2.31
N ALA A 24 10.21 -9.67 -1.77
CA ALA A 24 9.18 -10.48 -2.41
C ALA A 24 8.78 -9.92 -3.79
N LEU A 25 8.79 -8.58 -3.95
CA LEU A 25 8.45 -7.91 -5.20
C LEU A 25 9.35 -8.33 -6.37
N THR A 26 10.62 -8.61 -6.10
CA THR A 26 11.61 -9.02 -7.11
C THR A 26 11.77 -10.54 -7.17
N ARG A 27 11.65 -11.25 -6.05
CA ARG A 27 11.79 -12.72 -5.97
C ARG A 27 10.63 -13.47 -6.65
N ARG A 28 9.45 -12.87 -6.73
CA ARG A 28 8.24 -13.48 -7.33
C ARG A 28 7.79 -12.70 -8.57
N PRO A 29 8.54 -12.75 -9.68
CA PRO A 29 8.27 -11.93 -10.86
C PRO A 29 6.95 -12.29 -11.58
N ARG A 30 6.36 -13.46 -11.28
CA ARG A 30 5.06 -13.90 -11.83
C ARG A 30 3.87 -13.45 -10.98
N THR A 31 4.11 -12.94 -9.77
CA THR A 31 3.07 -12.37 -8.90
C THR A 31 2.87 -10.91 -9.27
N VAL A 32 1.65 -10.52 -9.59
CA VAL A 32 1.27 -9.12 -9.87
C VAL A 32 0.92 -8.43 -8.56
N TYR A 33 1.46 -7.23 -8.36
CA TYR A 33 1.24 -6.39 -7.20
C TYR A 33 0.58 -5.08 -7.61
N GLY A 34 -0.62 -4.82 -7.09
CA GLY A 34 -1.35 -3.59 -7.28
C GLY A 34 -1.44 -2.80 -5.98
N PHE A 35 -1.04 -1.53 -6.01
CA PHE A 35 -1.13 -0.63 -4.87
C PHE A 35 -1.91 0.62 -5.25
N VAL A 36 -2.90 0.98 -4.42
CA VAL A 36 -3.52 2.30 -4.45
C VAL A 36 -3.20 2.99 -3.14
N ILE A 37 -2.45 4.08 -3.20
CA ILE A 37 -1.99 4.83 -2.02
C ILE A 37 -2.76 6.14 -1.95
N HIS A 38 -3.41 6.41 -0.83
CA HIS A 38 -4.10 7.68 -0.62
C HIS A 38 -3.07 8.82 -0.43
N GLU A 39 -3.31 9.98 -1.04
CA GLU A 39 -2.42 11.15 -0.99
C GLU A 39 -2.00 11.55 0.43
N ALA A 40 -2.93 11.47 1.39
CA ALA A 40 -2.65 11.71 2.82
C ALA A 40 -1.42 10.93 3.35
N ALA A 41 -1.24 9.68 2.91
CA ALA A 41 -0.11 8.86 3.32
C ALA A 41 1.22 9.34 2.73
N LEU A 42 1.19 9.98 1.56
CA LEU A 42 2.39 10.56 0.93
C LEU A 42 2.79 11.90 1.55
N ARG A 43 1.83 12.62 2.12
CA ARG A 43 2.05 13.95 2.75
C ARG A 43 2.30 13.90 4.25
N THR A 44 2.05 12.76 4.89
CA THR A 44 2.29 12.61 6.33
C THR A 44 3.77 12.29 6.56
N GLU A 45 4.49 13.21 7.18
CA GLU A 45 5.91 13.04 7.46
C GLU A 45 6.15 11.95 8.52
N VAL A 46 6.94 10.94 8.16
CA VAL A 46 7.36 9.87 9.07
C VAL A 46 8.88 9.74 9.04
N GLY A 47 9.51 9.89 10.20
CA GLY A 47 10.97 9.79 10.33
C GLY A 47 11.75 11.01 9.86
N GLY A 48 11.08 12.14 9.61
CA GLY A 48 11.71 13.38 9.16
C GLY A 48 11.55 13.63 7.66
N ARG A 49 11.56 14.92 7.25
CA ARG A 49 11.47 15.36 5.84
C ARG A 49 12.41 14.59 4.91
N GLY A 50 13.71 14.53 5.22
CA GLY A 50 14.70 13.84 4.36
C GLY A 50 14.44 12.34 4.18
N VAL A 51 13.97 11.66 5.24
CA VAL A 51 13.61 10.24 5.15
C VAL A 51 12.38 10.05 4.27
N MET A 52 11.36 10.88 4.46
CA MET A 52 10.12 10.78 3.69
C MET A 52 10.36 11.11 2.21
N GLN A 53 11.14 12.16 1.89
CA GLN A 53 11.54 12.46 0.52
C GLN A 53 12.24 11.27 -0.15
N HIS A 54 13.20 10.65 0.54
CA HIS A 54 13.89 9.47 0.01
C HIS A 54 12.91 8.31 -0.23
N GLN A 55 12.00 8.04 0.72
CA GLN A 55 10.98 6.99 0.56
C GLN A 55 10.07 7.24 -0.63
N LEU A 56 9.59 8.47 -0.82
CA LEU A 56 8.74 8.83 -1.96
C LEU A 56 9.48 8.64 -3.28
N LEU A 57 10.75 9.05 -3.37
CA LEU A 57 11.56 8.87 -4.58
C LEU A 57 11.86 7.41 -4.91
N GLN A 58 11.78 6.50 -3.92
CA GLN A 58 11.89 5.06 -4.15
C GLN A 58 10.62 4.44 -4.74
N LEU A 59 9.43 5.01 -4.50
CA LEU A 59 8.17 4.42 -4.99
C LEU A 59 8.12 4.33 -6.54
N PRO A 60 8.47 5.37 -7.33
CA PRO A 60 8.53 5.25 -8.78
C PRO A 60 9.53 4.21 -9.28
N GLN A 61 10.64 3.99 -8.55
CA GLN A 61 11.63 2.96 -8.91
C GLN A 61 11.04 1.56 -8.75
N VAL A 62 10.29 1.33 -7.67
CA VAL A 62 9.57 0.08 -7.43
C VAL A 62 8.43 -0.10 -8.45
N GLY A 63 7.71 0.98 -8.77
CA GLY A 63 6.66 0.99 -9.78
C GLY A 63 7.15 0.75 -11.22
N ALA A 64 8.46 0.81 -11.47
CA ALA A 64 9.05 0.45 -12.76
C ALA A 64 9.23 -1.06 -12.96
N LEU A 65 9.04 -1.87 -11.90
CA LEU A 65 9.03 -3.33 -12.01
C LEU A 65 7.82 -3.78 -12.83
N ARG A 66 8.01 -4.72 -13.76
CA ARG A 66 6.97 -5.18 -14.69
C ARG A 66 5.75 -5.81 -14.02
N ASN A 67 5.91 -6.27 -12.78
CA ASN A 67 4.89 -6.93 -11.99
C ASN A 67 4.31 -6.02 -10.89
N VAL A 68 4.63 -4.71 -10.89
CA VAL A 68 4.15 -3.76 -9.88
C VAL A 68 3.44 -2.59 -10.55
N SER A 69 2.26 -2.23 -10.04
CA SER A 69 1.57 -0.99 -10.38
C SER A 69 1.27 -0.20 -9.12
N ILE A 70 1.62 1.09 -9.12
CA ILE A 70 1.33 2.02 -8.03
C ILE A 70 0.46 3.14 -8.57
N GLN A 71 -0.69 3.33 -7.95
CA GLN A 71 -1.62 4.42 -8.24
C GLN A 71 -1.81 5.29 -7.00
N VAL A 72 -2.04 6.59 -7.20
CA VAL A 72 -2.36 7.52 -6.13
C VAL A 72 -3.83 7.90 -6.19
N LEU A 73 -4.52 7.75 -5.05
CA LEU A 73 -5.85 8.30 -4.86
C LEU A 73 -5.73 9.72 -4.28
N PRO A 74 -6.01 10.78 -5.07
CA PRO A 74 -5.87 12.16 -4.59
C PRO A 74 -6.98 12.53 -3.61
N PHE A 75 -6.77 13.62 -2.87
CA PHE A 75 -7.80 14.16 -1.99
C PHE A 75 -9.12 14.47 -2.73
N GLY A 76 -10.23 14.35 -2.01
CA GLY A 76 -11.56 14.65 -2.53
C GLY A 76 -12.11 13.60 -3.51
N LYS A 77 -11.39 12.50 -3.73
CA LYS A 77 -11.86 11.33 -4.49
C LYS A 77 -12.20 10.18 -3.55
N CYS A 78 -13.21 9.40 -3.93
CA CYS A 78 -13.70 8.21 -3.21
C CYS A 78 -14.03 8.47 -1.72
N SER A 79 -15.17 9.11 -1.44
CA SER A 79 -15.59 9.38 -0.07
C SER A 79 -16.04 8.11 0.67
N GLY A 80 -15.71 8.02 1.96
CA GLY A 80 -16.13 6.93 2.86
C GLY A 80 -15.36 5.63 2.66
N LEU A 81 -15.38 5.05 1.46
CA LEU A 81 -14.81 3.71 1.22
C LEU A 81 -13.29 3.66 1.36
N ALA A 82 -12.56 4.64 0.82
CA ALA A 82 -11.10 4.71 0.96
C ALA A 82 -10.63 5.10 2.37
N LEU A 83 -11.54 5.61 3.21
CA LEU A 83 -11.26 6.06 4.58
C LEU A 83 -11.59 4.99 5.63
N ASN A 84 -12.22 3.88 5.25
CA ASN A 84 -12.58 2.78 6.15
C ASN A 84 -11.40 1.90 6.56
N GLY A 85 -10.17 2.27 6.17
CA GLY A 85 -8.93 1.58 6.53
C GLY A 85 -8.31 0.80 5.37
N PRO A 86 -7.05 0.35 5.54
CA PRO A 86 -6.35 -0.44 4.54
C PRO A 86 -6.87 -1.88 4.50
N PHE A 87 -6.81 -2.47 3.30
CA PHE A 87 -7.04 -3.90 3.11
C PHE A 87 -6.20 -4.41 1.95
N VAL A 88 -6.01 -5.72 1.89
CA VAL A 88 -5.23 -6.41 0.86
C VAL A 88 -6.08 -7.54 0.28
N LEU A 89 -6.19 -7.58 -1.05
CA LEU A 89 -6.77 -8.71 -1.77
C LEU A 89 -5.66 -9.66 -2.19
N LEU A 90 -5.91 -10.95 -2.02
CA LEU A 90 -4.97 -12.03 -2.27
C LEU A 90 -5.63 -13.07 -3.18
N GLU A 91 -4.84 -13.60 -4.10
CA GLU A 91 -5.20 -14.73 -4.96
C GLU A 91 -4.06 -15.76 -4.92
N THR A 92 -4.41 -17.04 -4.73
CA THR A 92 -3.44 -18.15 -4.75
C THR A 92 -3.20 -18.67 -6.18
N ALA A 93 -2.24 -19.58 -6.36
CA ALA A 93 -2.02 -20.21 -7.66
C ALA A 93 -3.20 -21.09 -8.10
N GLU A 94 -3.99 -21.56 -7.13
CA GLU A 94 -5.20 -22.35 -7.28
C GLU A 94 -6.46 -21.47 -7.46
N HIS A 95 -6.29 -20.16 -7.64
CA HIS A 95 -7.37 -19.17 -7.78
C HIS A 95 -8.27 -19.04 -6.55
N GLU A 96 -7.79 -19.39 -5.36
CA GLU A 96 -8.50 -19.10 -4.12
C GLU A 96 -8.32 -17.64 -3.77
N HIS A 97 -9.43 -16.95 -3.45
CA HIS A 97 -9.43 -15.53 -3.15
C HIS A 97 -9.59 -15.31 -1.65
N SER A 98 -8.85 -14.36 -1.11
CA SER A 98 -8.96 -13.95 0.29
C SER A 98 -8.73 -12.46 0.44
N ALA A 99 -9.25 -11.89 1.52
CA ALA A 99 -9.04 -10.49 1.85
C ALA A 99 -8.50 -10.36 3.26
N TYR A 100 -7.43 -9.58 3.42
CA TYR A 100 -6.86 -9.25 4.71
C TYR A 100 -7.22 -7.80 5.04
N VAL A 101 -7.92 -7.60 6.15
CA VAL A 101 -8.27 -6.26 6.66
C VAL A 101 -7.47 -6.01 7.93
N GLU A 102 -6.75 -4.90 7.96
CA GLU A 102 -5.91 -4.51 9.09
C GLU A 102 -6.60 -3.41 9.90
N GLY A 103 -6.90 -3.70 11.16
CA GLY A 103 -7.41 -2.74 12.14
C GLY A 103 -6.38 -2.45 13.23
N PRO A 104 -6.56 -1.38 14.02
CA PRO A 104 -5.62 -0.97 15.06
C PRO A 104 -5.35 -2.04 16.13
N GLU A 105 -6.34 -2.86 16.47
CA GLU A 105 -6.23 -3.90 17.51
C GLU A 105 -6.34 -5.32 16.96
N THR A 106 -7.06 -5.49 15.84
CA THR A 106 -7.31 -6.80 15.24
C THR A 106 -7.12 -6.73 13.74
N SER A 107 -6.54 -7.78 13.20
CA SER A 107 -6.49 -8.02 11.76
C SER A 107 -7.23 -9.31 11.45
N VAL A 108 -7.98 -9.33 10.35
CA VAL A 108 -8.83 -10.45 9.99
C VAL A 108 -8.54 -10.88 8.56
N LEU A 109 -8.37 -12.20 8.37
CA LEU A 109 -8.34 -12.83 7.07
C LEU A 109 -9.72 -13.39 6.74
N HIS A 110 -10.34 -12.86 5.70
CA HIS A 110 -11.61 -13.32 5.15
C HIS A 110 -11.38 -14.25 3.96
N ALA A 111 -11.92 -15.46 4.06
CA ALA A 111 -12.07 -16.39 2.93
C ALA A 111 -13.54 -16.51 2.46
N ASP A 112 -14.49 -15.84 3.14
CA ASP A 112 -15.90 -15.82 2.76
C ASP A 112 -16.08 -15.11 1.42
N ALA A 113 -16.63 -15.81 0.42
CA ALA A 113 -16.78 -15.30 -0.94
C ALA A 113 -17.52 -13.94 -0.99
N ASP A 114 -18.58 -13.77 -0.20
CA ASP A 114 -19.36 -12.52 -0.16
C ASP A 114 -18.52 -11.32 0.31
N LYS A 115 -17.70 -11.52 1.35
CA LYS A 115 -16.84 -10.45 1.89
C LYS A 115 -15.71 -10.11 0.93
N VAL A 116 -15.10 -11.14 0.35
CA VAL A 116 -14.02 -10.97 -0.63
C VAL A 116 -14.54 -10.25 -1.89
N SER A 117 -15.73 -10.62 -2.37
CA SER A 117 -16.40 -9.97 -3.51
C SER A 117 -16.69 -8.50 -3.21
N TYR A 118 -17.24 -8.19 -2.04
CA TYR A 118 -17.47 -6.80 -1.63
C TYR A 118 -16.18 -5.97 -1.62
N LEU A 119 -15.11 -6.47 -1.00
CA LEU A 119 -13.83 -5.75 -0.95
C LEU A 119 -13.17 -5.62 -2.33
N ALA A 120 -13.35 -6.61 -3.22
CA ALA A 120 -12.92 -6.51 -4.61
C ALA A 120 -13.65 -5.39 -5.37
N GLN A 121 -14.96 -5.23 -5.15
CA GLN A 121 -15.74 -4.12 -5.73
C GLN A 121 -15.27 -2.77 -5.18
N VAL A 122 -15.06 -2.67 -3.86
CA VAL A 122 -14.53 -1.45 -3.22
C VAL A 122 -13.17 -1.09 -3.81
N HIS A 123 -12.25 -2.06 -3.93
CA HIS A 123 -10.95 -1.85 -4.56
C HIS A 123 -11.09 -1.35 -6.01
N GLY A 124 -11.98 -1.96 -6.81
CA GLY A 124 -12.27 -1.52 -8.17
C GLY A 124 -12.72 -0.05 -8.24
N MET A 125 -13.63 0.36 -7.36
CA MET A 125 -14.14 1.73 -7.29
C MET A 125 -13.08 2.75 -6.85
N ILE A 126 -12.20 2.39 -5.91
CA ILE A 126 -11.06 3.22 -5.50
C ILE A 126 -10.11 3.38 -6.69
N ARG A 127 -9.76 2.28 -7.36
CA ARG A 127 -8.82 2.28 -8.49
C ARG A 127 -9.31 3.11 -9.68
N MET A 128 -10.62 3.10 -9.95
CA MET A 128 -11.22 3.93 -11.01
C MET A 128 -11.11 5.44 -10.74
N GLN A 129 -10.97 5.85 -9.48
CA GLN A 129 -10.86 7.26 -9.09
C GLN A 129 -9.43 7.72 -8.82
N ALA A 130 -8.50 6.77 -8.74
CA ALA A 130 -7.08 7.04 -8.62
C ALA A 130 -6.49 7.49 -9.96
N PHE A 131 -5.37 8.21 -9.88
CA PHE A 131 -4.58 8.56 -11.06
C PHE A 131 -4.07 7.31 -11.79
N GLY A 132 -3.75 7.48 -13.08
CA GLY A 132 -3.01 6.47 -13.84
C GLY A 132 -1.61 6.23 -13.26
N VAL A 133 -0.94 5.14 -13.63
CA VAL A 133 0.37 4.78 -13.06
C VAL A 133 1.44 5.85 -13.35
N GLU A 134 1.48 6.39 -14.57
CA GLU A 134 2.45 7.43 -14.95
C GLU A 134 2.19 8.76 -14.22
N GLU A 135 0.92 9.18 -14.17
CA GLU A 135 0.48 10.38 -13.45
C GLU A 135 0.75 10.25 -11.95
N SER A 136 0.53 9.07 -11.38
CA SER A 136 0.86 8.75 -9.98
C SER A 136 2.35 8.88 -9.71
N ALA A 137 3.21 8.37 -10.60
CA ALA A 137 4.66 8.50 -10.46
C ALA A 137 5.13 9.97 -10.53
N ALA A 138 4.52 10.77 -11.42
CA ALA A 138 4.79 12.20 -11.49
C ALA A 138 4.31 12.94 -10.23
N PHE A 139 3.12 12.61 -9.75
CA PHE A 139 2.56 13.17 -8.53
C PHE A 139 3.41 12.86 -7.30
N ILE A 140 3.87 11.62 -7.14
CA ILE A 140 4.76 11.21 -6.03
C ILE A 140 6.06 12.02 -6.04
N ARG A 141 6.69 12.22 -7.21
CA ARG A 141 7.91 13.05 -7.33
C ARG A 141 7.65 14.49 -6.92
N LYS A 142 6.53 15.07 -7.36
CA LYS A 142 6.11 16.41 -6.97
C LYS A 142 5.93 16.54 -5.45
N VAL A 143 5.25 15.59 -4.81
CA VAL A 143 5.10 15.60 -3.34
C VAL A 143 6.46 15.50 -2.64
N ALA A 144 7.39 14.72 -3.16
CA ALA A 144 8.75 14.62 -2.61
C ALA A 144 9.53 15.96 -2.69
N GLU A 145 9.29 16.79 -3.70
CA GLU A 145 9.88 18.12 -3.81
C GLU A 145 9.23 19.14 -2.84
N GLU A 146 7.94 18.97 -2.58
CA GLU A 146 7.15 19.85 -1.70
C GLU A 146 7.37 19.58 -0.20
N LEU A 147 7.56 18.31 0.18
CA LEU A 147 7.81 17.89 1.56
C LEU A 147 9.02 18.58 2.11
#